data_AF-A0A844T685-F1
#
_entry.id   AF-A0A844T685-F1
#
_cell.length_a   1.000
_cell.length_b   1.000
_cell.length_c   1.000
_cell.angle_alpha   90.00
_cell.angle_beta   90.00
_cell.angle_gamma   90.00
#
_symmetry.space_group_name_H-M   'P 1'
#
loop_
_entity.id
_entity.type
_entity.pdbx_description
1 polymer ?
#
loop_
_entity_poly.entity_id
_entity_poly.type
_entity_poly.pdbx_seq_one_letter_code
_entity_poly.pdbx_strand_id
1 'polypeptide(L)'
;MIVTKGPAVAVLPFTNPAKVVPLDAFADIMTQQVASSLGKFSTLRITPRALSANLSKEGNAIEAARKAGTDYLVTGEVRPMGDGARANIQVADLHSFTAGASS
;
A
#
# COMPACT_ATOMS: atom_id res chain seq x y z
N MET A 1 3.72 -27.11 14.27
CA MET A 1 2.71 -26.54 13.36
C MET A 1 3.14 -25.13 13.01
N ILE A 2 3.74 -24.94 11.83
CA ILE A 2 4.02 -23.59 11.31
C ILE A 2 2.70 -23.04 10.78
N VAL A 3 2.10 -22.11 11.53
CA VAL A 3 1.02 -21.28 11.01
C VAL A 3 1.69 -20.31 10.05
N THR A 4 1.68 -20.61 8.76
CA THR A 4 2.10 -19.66 7.74
C THR A 4 1.10 -18.52 7.76
N LYS A 5 1.44 -17.46 8.51
CA LYS A 5 0.75 -16.18 8.43
C LYS A 5 0.79 -15.78 6.96
N GLY A 6 -0.38 -15.67 6.32
CA GLY A 6 -0.46 -15.29 4.91
C GLY A 6 0.09 -13.87 4.68
N PRO A 7 0.28 -13.48 3.41
CA PRO A 7 1.15 -12.37 3.06
C PRO A 7 0.70 -11.05 3.69
N ALA A 8 1.68 -10.28 4.16
CA ALA A 8 1.51 -8.97 4.75
C ALA A 8 1.44 -7.89 3.65
N VAL A 9 0.38 -7.10 3.66
CA VAL A 9 0.14 -6.05 2.67
C VAL A 9 0.02 -4.70 3.37
N ALA A 10 0.89 -3.75 3.00
CA ALA A 10 0.79 -2.37 3.46
C ALA A 10 0.17 -1.50 2.38
N VAL A 11 -0.90 -0.79 2.72
CA VAL A 11 -1.49 0.24 1.85
C VAL A 11 -1.05 1.61 2.36
N LEU A 12 -0.24 2.32 1.57
CA LEU A 12 0.16 3.69 1.91
C LEU A 12 -0.98 4.67 1.61
N PRO A 13 -1.04 5.83 2.32
CA PRO A 13 -1.92 6.91 1.94
C PRO A 13 -1.74 7.27 0.48
N PHE A 14 -2.84 7.27 -0.28
CA PHE A 14 -2.82 7.70 -1.66
C PHE A 14 -2.51 9.19 -1.72
N THR A 15 -1.67 9.56 -2.67
CA THR A 15 -1.17 10.92 -2.79
C THR A 15 -2.01 11.72 -3.78
N ASN A 16 -2.12 13.03 -3.54
CA ASN A 16 -2.68 13.98 -4.48
C ASN A 16 -1.56 14.96 -4.88
N PRO A 17 -0.67 14.57 -5.83
CA PRO A 17 0.46 15.41 -6.20
C PRO A 17 0.03 16.75 -6.81
N ALA A 18 -1.18 16.81 -7.38
CA ALA A 18 -1.77 18.03 -7.93
C ALA A 18 -2.24 19.02 -6.84
N LYS A 19 -2.29 18.60 -5.55
CA LYS A 19 -2.69 19.41 -4.39
C LYS A 19 -4.07 20.09 -4.56
N VAL A 20 -4.97 19.42 -5.27
CA VAL A 20 -6.33 19.90 -5.49
C VAL A 20 -7.20 19.47 -4.32
N VAL A 21 -7.64 20.43 -3.50
CA VAL A 21 -8.36 20.20 -2.23
C VAL A 21 -9.48 19.14 -2.29
N PRO A 22 -10.41 19.15 -3.26
CA PRO A 22 -11.46 18.12 -3.32
C PRO A 22 -10.93 16.70 -3.55
N LEU A 23 -9.72 16.54 -4.09
CA LEU A 23 -9.09 15.23 -4.29
C LEU A 23 -8.38 14.70 -3.03
N ASP A 24 -8.12 15.53 -2.01
CA ASP A 24 -7.48 15.06 -0.77
C ASP A 24 -8.39 14.12 0.01
N ALA A 25 -9.66 14.51 0.17
CA ALA A 25 -10.68 13.65 0.80
C ALA A 25 -10.91 12.37 -0.03
N PHE A 26 -10.89 12.49 -1.36
CA PHE A 26 -11.04 11.34 -2.24
C PHE A 26 -9.87 10.35 -2.12
N ALA A 27 -8.63 10.85 -2.10
CA ALA A 27 -7.44 10.02 -1.90
C ALA A 27 -7.49 9.28 -0.55
N ASP A 28 -8.00 9.93 0.49
CA ASP A 28 -8.15 9.30 1.79
C ASP A 28 -9.17 8.17 1.80
N ILE A 29 -10.36 8.43 1.23
CA ILE A 29 -11.42 7.43 1.10
C ILE A 29 -10.94 6.25 0.25
N MET A 30 -10.22 6.50 -0.85
CA MET A 30 -9.67 5.44 -1.70
C MET A 30 -8.69 4.55 -0.93
N THR A 31 -7.81 5.15 -0.12
CA THR A 31 -6.89 4.40 0.75
C THR A 31 -7.66 3.47 1.69
N GLN A 32 -8.72 3.99 2.32
CA GLN A 32 -9.56 3.21 3.25
C GLN A 32 -10.31 2.08 2.53
N GLN A 33 -10.89 2.37 1.36
CA GLN A 33 -11.65 1.39 0.57
C GLN A 33 -10.76 0.25 0.07
N VAL A 34 -9.54 0.55 -0.38
CA VAL A 34 -8.57 -0.45 -0.80
C VAL A 34 -8.12 -1.31 0.37
N ALA A 35 -7.71 -0.69 1.49
CA ALA A 35 -7.32 -1.43 2.69
C ALA A 35 -8.46 -2.31 3.23
N SER A 36 -9.69 -1.80 3.26
CA SER A 36 -10.89 -2.54 3.70
C SER A 36 -11.20 -3.71 2.75
N SER A 37 -11.13 -3.50 1.44
CA SER A 37 -11.37 -4.54 0.45
C SER A 37 -10.32 -5.65 0.53
N LEU A 38 -9.04 -5.30 0.73
CA LEU A 38 -7.97 -6.27 0.96
C LEU A 38 -8.13 -7.00 2.30
N GLY A 39 -8.65 -6.32 3.33
CA GLY A 39 -8.95 -6.93 4.63
C GLY A 39 -10.07 -7.97 4.61
N LYS A 40 -10.90 -8.02 3.55
CA LYS A 40 -11.91 -9.08 3.36
C LYS A 40 -11.28 -10.44 3.05
N PHE A 41 -10.04 -10.47 2.57
CA PHE A 41 -9.31 -11.70 2.35
C PHE A 41 -8.66 -12.13 3.66
N SER A 42 -9.24 -13.15 4.31
CA SER A 42 -8.76 -13.70 5.58
C SER A 42 -7.34 -14.27 5.53
N THR A 43 -6.82 -14.50 4.32
CA THR A 43 -5.44 -14.92 4.05
C THR A 43 -4.45 -13.75 4.04
N LEU A 44 -4.90 -12.50 3.94
CA LEU A 44 -4.02 -11.33 3.90
C LEU A 44 -3.90 -10.70 5.30
N ARG A 45 -2.71 -10.21 5.62
CA ARG A 45 -2.46 -9.41 6.82
C ARG A 45 -2.29 -7.95 6.42
N ILE A 46 -3.30 -7.12 6.67
CA ILE A 46 -3.25 -5.70 6.30
C ILE A 46 -2.54 -4.90 7.38
N THR A 47 -1.54 -4.11 6.98
CA THR A 47 -0.83 -3.19 7.89
C THR A 47 -1.79 -2.09 8.36
N PRO A 48 -1.86 -1.84 9.69
CA PRO A 48 -2.66 -0.76 10.24
C PRO A 48 -2.32 0.59 9.59
N ARG A 49 -3.36 1.37 9.28
CA ARG A 49 -3.25 2.68 8.63
C ARG A 49 -2.26 3.63 9.31
N ALA A 50 -2.22 3.65 10.64
CA ALA A 50 -1.29 4.48 11.39
C ALA A 50 0.18 4.11 11.13
N LEU A 51 0.49 2.81 10.99
CA LEU A 51 1.83 2.35 10.64
C LEU A 51 2.15 2.68 9.18
N SER A 52 1.22 2.43 8.25
CA SER A 52 1.39 2.82 6.85
C SER A 52 1.64 4.32 6.66
N ALA A 53 0.96 5.17 7.42
CA ALA A 53 1.16 6.62 7.38
C ALA A 53 2.53 7.06 7.90
N ASN A 54 3.16 6.27 8.78
CA ASN A 54 4.54 6.51 9.20
C ASN A 54 5.52 6.05 8.11
N LEU A 55 5.28 4.89 7.50
CA LEU A 55 6.10 4.39 6.38
C LEU A 55 6.15 5.40 5.22
N SER A 56 5.02 6.04 4.90
CA SER A 56 4.96 7.06 3.83
C SER A 56 5.71 8.35 4.14
N LYS A 57 6.07 8.61 5.41
CA LYS A 57 6.84 9.79 5.82
C LYS A 57 8.34 9.55 5.80
N GLU A 58 8.76 8.29 5.67
CA GLU A 58 10.17 7.96 5.52
C GLU A 58 10.64 8.28 4.09
N GLY A 59 11.86 8.81 3.95
CA GLY A 59 12.43 9.16 2.64
C GLY A 59 12.52 7.96 1.68
N ASN A 60 12.45 6.73 2.21
CA ASN A 60 12.37 5.50 1.44
C ASN A 60 11.27 4.57 2.01
N ALA A 61 10.01 4.85 1.65
CA ALA A 61 8.86 4.08 2.11
C ALA A 61 8.93 2.57 1.75
N ILE A 62 9.62 2.22 0.67
CA ILE A 62 9.82 0.83 0.23
C ILE A 62 10.72 0.08 1.23
N GLU A 63 11.86 0.67 1.60
CA GLU A 63 12.76 0.06 2.59
C GLU A 63 12.13 0.02 3.98
N ALA A 64 11.40 1.06 4.36
CA ALA A 64 10.64 1.11 5.60
C ALA A 64 9.63 -0.05 5.68
N ALA A 65 8.82 -0.22 4.63
CA ALA A 65 7.83 -1.29 4.54
C ALA A 65 8.47 -2.68 4.58
N ARG A 66 9.61 -2.85 3.88
CA ARG A 66 10.40 -4.08 3.91
C ARG A 66 10.89 -4.40 5.33
N LYS A 67 11.46 -3.41 6.04
CA LYS A 67 11.90 -3.56 7.44
C LYS A 67 10.75 -3.88 8.40
N ALA A 68 9.56 -3.37 8.10
CA ALA A 68 8.34 -3.66 8.86
C ALA A 68 7.76 -5.07 8.59
N GLY A 69 8.38 -5.87 7.71
CA GLY A 69 7.89 -7.21 7.36
C GLY A 69 6.67 -7.19 6.46
N THR A 70 6.58 -6.19 5.57
CA THR A 70 5.57 -6.11 4.52
C THR A 70 6.05 -6.91 3.30
N ASP A 71 5.18 -7.77 2.78
CA ASP A 71 5.45 -8.58 1.58
C ASP A 71 5.00 -7.85 0.31
N TYR A 72 3.91 -7.07 0.38
CA TYR A 72 3.41 -6.25 -0.72
C TYR A 72 3.11 -4.83 -0.28
N LEU A 73 3.60 -3.85 -1.04
CA LEU A 73 3.33 -2.45 -0.82
C LEU A 73 2.38 -1.91 -1.89
N VAL A 74 1.22 -1.44 -1.47
CA VAL A 74 0.25 -0.77 -2.33
C VAL A 74 0.44 0.74 -2.21
N THR A 75 0.73 1.38 -3.33
CA THR A 75 0.83 2.83 -3.45
C THR A 75 -0.23 3.32 -4.42
N GLY A 76 -0.61 4.59 -4.28
CA GLY A 76 -1.56 5.20 -5.20
C GLY A 76 -1.39 6.69 -5.30
N GLU A 77 -1.77 7.21 -6.45
CA GLU A 77 -1.92 8.64 -6.69
C GLU A 77 -3.30 8.91 -7.29
N VAL A 78 -3.87 10.04 -6.92
CA VAL A 78 -5.09 10.56 -7.52
C VAL A 78 -4.75 11.84 -8.26
N ARG A 79 -5.20 11.92 -9.51
CA ARG A 79 -4.99 13.08 -10.37
C ARG A 79 -6.32 13.54 -10.98
N PRO A 80 -6.52 14.85 -11.18
CA PRO A 80 -7.69 15.35 -11.89
C PRO A 80 -7.70 14.85 -13.34
N MET A 81 -8.89 14.58 -13.87
CA MET A 81 -9.08 14.16 -15.25
C MET A 81 -10.43 14.68 -15.77
N GLY A 82 -10.39 15.77 -16.56
CA GLY A 82 -11.60 16.48 -17.00
C GLY A 82 -12.41 16.95 -15.81
N ASP A 83 -13.71 16.63 -15.80
CA ASP A 83 -14.64 16.92 -14.70
C ASP A 83 -14.56 15.91 -13.55
N GLY A 84 -13.65 14.93 -13.62
CA GLY A 84 -13.52 13.86 -12.65
C GLY A 84 -12.11 13.68 -12.08
N ALA A 85 -11.88 12.51 -11.48
CA ALA A 85 -10.62 12.10 -10.92
C ALA A 85 -10.22 10.72 -11.46
N ARG A 86 -8.91 10.52 -11.64
CA ARG A 86 -8.32 9.23 -11.97
C ARG A 86 -7.40 8.79 -10.84
N ALA A 87 -7.64 7.61 -10.30
CA ALA A 87 -6.72 6.94 -9.39
C ALA A 87 -5.79 6.02 -10.19
N ASN A 88 -4.51 6.07 -9.89
CA ASN A 88 -3.50 5.13 -10.36
C ASN A 88 -2.97 4.38 -9.15
N ILE A 89 -3.08 3.05 -9.16
CA ILE A 89 -2.70 2.18 -8.03
C ILE A 89 -1.61 1.25 -8.52
N GLN A 90 -0.57 1.11 -7.73
CA GLN A 90 0.56 0.23 -8.01
C GLN A 90 0.76 -0.71 -6.83
N VAL A 91 1.20 -1.93 -7.13
CA VAL A 91 1.56 -2.93 -6.14
C VAL A 91 3.00 -3.33 -6.38
N ALA A 92 3.84 -3.11 -5.37
CA ALA A 92 5.23 -3.55 -5.38
C ALA A 92 5.35 -4.83 -4.55
N ASP A 93 5.96 -5.85 -5.16
CA ASP A 93 6.41 -7.04 -4.45
C ASP A 93 7.70 -6.69 -3.68
N LEU A 94 7.66 -6.88 -2.36
CA LEU A 94 8.77 -6.63 -1.46
C LEU A 94 9.47 -7.92 -1.02
N HIS A 95 9.02 -9.10 -1.46
CA HIS A 95 9.85 -10.28 -1.34
C HIS A 95 11.11 -10.04 -2.17
N SER A 96 12.25 -9.96 -1.50
CA SER A 96 13.51 -10.24 -2.15
C SER A 96 13.39 -11.66 -2.70
N PHE A 97 13.26 -11.79 -4.01
CA PHE A 97 13.40 -13.05 -4.72
C PHE A 97 14.79 -13.59 -4.39
N THR A 98 14.91 -14.38 -3.32
CA THR A 98 16.02 -15.31 -3.18
C THR A 98 15.71 -16.39 -4.18
N ALA A 99 16.18 -16.20 -5.41
CA ALA A 99 16.27 -17.28 -6.37
C ALA A 99 16.91 -18.45 -5.64
N GLY A 100 16.14 -19.52 -5.44
CA GLY A 100 16.72 -20.81 -5.11
C GLY A 100 17.59 -21.21 -6.28
N ALA A 101 18.86 -20.82 -6.26
CA ALA A 101 19.91 -21.56 -6.93
C ALA A 101 20.25 -22.73 -6.00
N SER A 102 19.40 -23.76 -6.07
CA SER A 102 19.75 -25.17 -5.90
C SER A 102 21.13 -25.42 -6.51
N SER A 103 22.12 -25.78 -5.69
CA SER A 103 22.58 -27.17 -5.45
C SER A 103 23.05 -27.88 -6.71
#